data_AF-A0AAV1J4D9-F1
#
_entry.id   AF-A0AAV1J4D9-F1
#
_cell.length_a   1.000
_cell.length_b   1.000
_cell.length_c   1.000
_cell.angle_alpha   90.00
_cell.angle_beta   90.00
_cell.angle_gamma   90.00
#
_symmetry.space_group_name_H-M   'P 1'
#
loop_
_entity.id
_entity.type
_entity.pdbx_description
1 polymer ?
#
loop_
_entity_poly.entity_id
_entity_poly.type
_entity_poly.pdbx_seq_one_letter_code
_entity_poly.pdbx_strand_id
1 'polypeptide(L)'
;MASRGCNLECVTGEDAGKDVIEFMGPVKIILVDQPKNLYMRKRFAAAAIVLAHMMMGANSMIIFYYSLSFKKNTCLYASHMALGTAGFQLCMPSAILALHKLAGSTAVMRLPHRPFEHAFLQLFAIIFGVMSTLVTIFFGKFKITIHSIAGVAAGVLAILNVIFGTVIYDYKGTRIDIKELGRFREPFHKMHKFAGMLSFTLSSVCFMSGLVKQSFVKWAPVKEIPYISILFCVFYTLIVLYKPLKEH
;
A
#
# COMPACT_ATOMS: atom_id res chain seq x y z
N MET A 1 27.48 31.27 1.79
CA MET A 1 26.19 31.62 2.41
C MET A 1 25.09 30.82 1.72
N ALA A 2 24.11 30.35 2.49
CA ALA A 2 23.26 29.20 2.21
C ALA A 2 22.40 29.29 0.92
N SER A 3 22.60 28.37 -0.03
CA SER A 3 21.72 28.13 -1.18
C SER A 3 20.57 27.17 -0.86
N ARG A 4 20.00 27.24 0.35
CA ARG A 4 18.76 26.53 0.69
C ARG A 4 17.56 27.31 0.12
N GLY A 5 17.40 27.24 -1.19
CA GLY A 5 16.31 27.88 -1.94
C GLY A 5 15.20 26.89 -2.28
N CYS A 6 14.04 27.09 -1.66
CA CYS A 6 12.67 26.69 -2.02
C CYS A 6 12.41 25.29 -2.61
N ASN A 7 11.72 24.45 -1.84
CA ASN A 7 11.16 23.17 -2.25
C ASN A 7 9.71 23.33 -2.76
N LEU A 8 9.46 24.34 -3.59
CA LEU A 8 8.28 24.39 -4.46
C LEU A 8 8.69 23.62 -5.72
N GLU A 9 7.93 22.60 -6.11
CA GLU A 9 8.20 21.77 -7.29
C GLU A 9 8.64 22.66 -8.46
N CYS A 10 9.96 22.75 -8.72
CA CYS A 10 10.49 23.57 -9.80
C CYS A 10 10.02 22.92 -11.10
N VAL A 11 8.96 23.48 -11.70
CA VAL A 11 8.48 23.04 -13.01
C VAL A 11 9.54 23.50 -14.02
N THR A 12 10.47 22.60 -14.37
CA THR A 12 11.53 22.86 -15.35
C THR A 12 11.03 22.51 -16.74
N GLY A 13 10.94 23.51 -17.63
CA GLY A 13 10.80 23.35 -19.09
C GLY A 13 9.48 22.75 -19.58
N GLU A 14 8.89 23.33 -20.64
CA GLU A 14 7.67 22.95 -21.41
C GLU A 14 6.35 22.63 -20.64
N ASP A 15 6.41 22.18 -19.39
CA ASP A 15 5.31 21.79 -18.50
C ASP A 15 4.85 22.91 -17.56
N ALA A 16 5.57 24.04 -17.53
CA ALA A 16 5.11 25.24 -16.82
C ALA A 16 3.84 25.74 -17.52
N GLY A 17 2.74 25.92 -16.77
CA GLY A 17 1.50 26.44 -17.34
C GLY A 17 1.75 27.74 -18.10
N LYS A 18 0.91 28.01 -19.10
CA LYS A 18 1.03 29.20 -19.95
C LYS A 18 0.95 30.53 -19.18
N ASP A 19 0.47 30.49 -17.94
CA ASP A 19 0.30 31.65 -17.06
C ASP A 19 1.38 31.60 -15.95
N VAL A 20 2.54 32.20 -16.25
CA VAL A 20 3.57 32.48 -15.26
C VAL A 20 3.41 33.93 -14.83
N ILE A 21 3.05 34.15 -13.57
CA ILE A 21 2.95 35.50 -13.00
C ILE A 21 4.24 35.77 -12.24
N GLU A 22 5.07 36.67 -12.77
CA GLU A 22 6.28 37.13 -12.11
C GLU A 22 5.99 38.41 -11.31
N PHE A 23 6.32 38.39 -10.01
CA PHE A 23 6.34 39.58 -9.17
C PHE A 23 7.78 40.02 -8.96
N MET A 24 8.09 41.24 -9.40
CA MET A 24 9.40 41.87 -9.30
C MET A 24 9.41 42.84 -8.10
N GLY A 25 10.02 42.44 -6.99
CA GLY A 25 10.32 43.28 -5.84
C GLY A 25 11.78 43.12 -5.40
N PRO A 26 12.13 43.39 -4.13
CA PRO A 26 13.46 43.08 -3.59
C PRO A 26 13.86 41.60 -3.72
N VAL A 27 12.88 40.72 -3.93
CA VAL A 27 13.02 39.31 -4.26
C VAL A 27 12.11 38.99 -5.45
N LYS A 28 12.60 38.17 -6.39
CA LYS A 28 11.82 37.66 -7.53
C LYS A 28 10.93 36.50 -7.07
N ILE A 29 9.61 36.66 -7.15
CA ILE A 29 8.62 35.59 -6.88
C ILE A 29 8.01 35.18 -8.21
N ILE A 30 8.05 33.89 -8.52
CA ILE A 30 7.48 33.31 -9.74
C ILE A 30 6.31 32.40 -9.33
N LEU A 31 5.09 32.80 -9.67
CA LEU A 31 3.90 31.97 -9.54
C LEU A 31 3.67 31.25 -10.87
N VAL A 32 3.82 29.92 -10.84
CA VAL A 32 3.57 29.06 -12.01
C VAL A 32 2.25 28.34 -11.78
N ASP A 33 1.23 28.66 -12.58
CA ASP A 33 -0.01 27.91 -12.54
C ASP A 33 0.20 26.50 -13.12
N GLN A 34 -0.38 25.49 -12.47
CA GLN A 34 -0.33 24.13 -13.00
C GLN A 34 -1.23 24.01 -14.23
N PRO A 35 -0.78 23.35 -15.31
CA PRO A 35 -1.62 23.09 -16.47
C PRO A 35 -2.94 22.41 -16.06
N LYS A 36 -4.07 22.85 -16.62
CA LYS A 36 -5.42 22.31 -16.29
C LYS A 36 -5.48 20.78 -16.35
N ASN A 37 -4.84 20.18 -17.35
CA ASN A 37 -4.80 18.72 -17.52
C ASN A 37 -4.03 18.02 -16.39
N LEU A 38 -2.91 18.60 -15.93
CA LEU A 38 -2.13 18.08 -14.82
C LEU A 38 -2.93 18.16 -13.51
N TYR A 39 -3.60 19.29 -13.28
CA TYR A 39 -4.46 19.50 -12.13
C TYR A 39 -5.60 18.47 -12.09
N MET A 40 -6.33 18.28 -13.20
CA MET A 40 -7.43 17.30 -13.28
C MET A 40 -6.93 15.89 -13.02
N ARG A 41 -5.78 15.50 -13.59
CA ARG A 41 -5.17 14.19 -13.36
C ARG A 41 -4.79 13.97 -11.90
N LYS A 42 -4.18 14.96 -11.23
CA LYS A 42 -3.87 14.89 -9.79
C LYS A 42 -5.15 14.76 -8.96
N ARG A 43 -6.20 15.52 -9.28
CA ARG A 43 -7.50 15.44 -8.60
C ARG A 43 -8.13 14.05 -8.72
N PHE A 44 -8.19 13.47 -9.91
CA PHE A 44 -8.74 12.12 -10.10
C PHE A 44 -7.90 11.05 -9.41
N ALA A 45 -6.57 11.15 -9.45
CA ALA A 45 -5.69 10.22 -8.76
C ALA A 45 -5.87 10.29 -7.23
N ALA A 46 -5.99 11.50 -6.67
CA ALA A 46 -6.29 11.67 -5.23
C ALA A 46 -7.65 11.07 -4.87
N ALA A 47 -8.69 11.31 -5.69
CA ALA A 47 -10.01 10.74 -5.49
C ALA A 47 -9.99 9.19 -5.54
N ALA A 48 -9.24 8.61 -6.48
CA ALA A 48 -9.06 7.16 -6.57
C ALA A 48 -8.37 6.59 -5.32
N ILE A 49 -7.34 7.25 -4.79
CA ILE A 49 -6.66 6.82 -3.55
C ILE A 49 -7.60 6.87 -2.36
N VAL A 50 -8.43 7.92 -2.23
CA VAL A 50 -9.44 8.00 -1.17
C VAL A 50 -10.47 6.88 -1.31
N LEU A 51 -10.95 6.63 -2.52
CA LEU A 51 -11.88 5.54 -2.81
C LEU A 51 -11.27 4.16 -2.45
N ALA A 52 -9.99 3.94 -2.75
CA ALA A 52 -9.28 2.74 -2.37
C ALA A 52 -9.26 2.56 -0.84
N HIS A 53 -9.00 3.61 -0.06
CA HIS A 53 -9.05 3.54 1.41
C HIS A 53 -10.45 3.21 1.92
N MET A 54 -11.50 3.79 1.33
CA MET A 54 -12.89 3.48 1.70
C MET A 54 -13.23 2.02 1.41
N MET A 55 -12.84 1.49 0.24
CA MET A 55 -13.06 0.09 -0.13
C MET A 55 -12.27 -0.89 0.76
N MET A 56 -11.00 -0.58 1.06
CA MET A 56 -10.18 -1.36 2.00
C MET A 56 -10.78 -1.38 3.40
N GLY A 57 -11.25 -0.23 3.90
CA GLY A 57 -11.90 -0.10 5.19
C GLY A 57 -13.22 -0.89 5.25
N ALA A 58 -14.06 -0.77 4.22
CA ALA A 58 -15.32 -1.52 4.12
C ALA A 58 -15.09 -3.04 4.14
N ASN A 59 -14.16 -3.55 3.32
CA ASN A 59 -13.82 -4.97 3.31
C ASN A 59 -13.26 -5.43 4.66
N SER A 60 -12.39 -4.63 5.27
CA SER A 60 -11.78 -4.97 6.57
C SER A 60 -12.84 -5.06 7.67
N MET A 61 -13.77 -4.09 7.72
CA MET A 61 -14.87 -4.07 8.69
C MET A 61 -15.83 -5.26 8.50
N ILE A 62 -16.15 -5.64 7.26
CA ILE A 62 -16.97 -6.83 6.99
C ILE A 62 -16.32 -8.08 7.57
N ILE A 63 -15.00 -8.25 7.39
CA ILE A 63 -14.30 -9.44 7.88
C ILE A 63 -14.08 -9.40 9.39
N PHE A 64 -13.86 -8.23 9.99
CA PHE A 64 -13.85 -8.10 11.44
C PHE A 64 -15.22 -8.41 12.03
N TYR A 65 -16.31 -7.96 11.41
CA TYR A 65 -17.65 -8.32 11.87
C TYR A 65 -17.93 -9.82 11.71
N TYR A 66 -17.49 -10.41 10.60
CA TYR A 66 -17.56 -11.87 10.41
C TYR A 66 -16.75 -12.64 11.45
N SER A 67 -15.54 -12.19 11.80
CA SER A 67 -14.70 -12.88 12.78
C SER A 67 -15.34 -12.89 14.17
N LEU A 68 -16.12 -11.86 14.53
CA LEU A 68 -16.90 -11.81 15.77
C LEU A 68 -18.07 -12.81 15.83
N SER A 69 -18.50 -13.38 14.70
CA SER A 69 -19.56 -14.40 14.68
C SER A 69 -19.12 -15.77 15.22
N PHE A 70 -17.82 -15.99 15.40
CA PHE A 70 -17.26 -17.26 15.83
C PHE A 70 -17.30 -17.41 17.36
N LYS A 71 -17.71 -18.59 17.83
CA LYS A 71 -17.75 -18.93 19.26
C LYS A 71 -16.34 -19.19 19.80
N LYS A 72 -16.18 -19.22 21.13
CA LYS A 72 -14.90 -19.43 21.86
C LYS A 72 -14.08 -20.61 21.32
N ASN A 73 -14.73 -21.74 21.03
CA ASN A 73 -14.06 -22.96 20.53
C ASN A 73 -13.47 -22.82 19.11
N THR A 74 -13.83 -21.74 18.40
CA THR A 74 -13.35 -21.42 17.05
C THR A 74 -12.62 -20.07 16.99
N CYS A 75 -12.26 -19.50 18.15
CA CYS A 75 -11.62 -18.18 18.26
C CYS A 75 -10.29 -18.10 17.48
N LEU A 76 -9.51 -19.18 17.44
CA LEU A 76 -8.27 -19.23 16.66
C LEU A 76 -8.52 -19.12 15.14
N TYR A 77 -9.64 -19.66 14.65
CA TYR A 77 -9.99 -19.48 13.24
C TYR A 77 -10.41 -18.03 12.95
N ALA A 78 -11.11 -17.40 13.89
CA ALA A 78 -11.45 -15.98 13.82
C ALA A 78 -10.21 -15.08 13.82
N SER A 79 -9.22 -15.39 14.66
CA SER A 79 -7.97 -14.62 14.73
C SER A 79 -7.15 -14.73 13.45
N HIS A 80 -7.12 -15.88 12.77
CA HIS A 80 -6.52 -16.00 11.44
C HIS A 80 -7.12 -14.98 10.46
N MET A 81 -8.45 -14.90 10.38
CA MET A 81 -9.14 -13.99 9.46
C MET A 81 -8.90 -12.52 9.83
N ALA A 82 -8.99 -12.18 11.12
CA ALA A 82 -8.77 -10.82 11.61
C ALA A 82 -7.31 -10.37 11.38
N LEU A 83 -6.33 -11.18 11.80
CA LEU A 83 -4.91 -10.87 11.65
C LEU A 83 -4.50 -10.83 10.17
N GLY A 84 -4.99 -11.77 9.35
CA GLY A 84 -4.68 -11.81 7.92
C GLY A 84 -5.21 -10.59 7.17
N THR A 85 -6.43 -10.15 7.53
CA THR A 85 -7.05 -8.94 6.96
C THR A 85 -6.34 -7.67 7.45
N ALA A 86 -6.12 -7.54 8.76
CA ALA A 86 -5.40 -6.40 9.32
C ALA A 86 -4.00 -6.26 8.73
N GLY A 87 -3.25 -7.38 8.60
CA GLY A 87 -1.91 -7.36 8.06
C GLY A 87 -1.87 -7.08 6.56
N PHE A 88 -2.43 -7.98 5.76
CA PHE A 88 -2.22 -7.97 4.31
C PHE A 88 -3.24 -7.15 3.50
N GLN A 89 -4.43 -6.87 4.05
CA GLN A 89 -5.47 -6.11 3.33
C GLN A 89 -5.67 -4.69 3.88
N LEU A 90 -5.17 -4.39 5.08
CA LEU A 90 -5.21 -3.05 5.66
C LEU A 90 -3.81 -2.43 5.75
N CYS A 91 -2.90 -3.00 6.55
CA CYS A 91 -1.57 -2.41 6.78
C CYS A 91 -0.70 -2.40 5.51
N MET A 92 -0.58 -3.52 4.80
CA MET A 92 0.27 -3.62 3.60
C MET A 92 -0.12 -2.60 2.50
N PRO A 93 -1.37 -2.53 2.01
CA PRO A 93 -1.72 -1.54 1.00
C PRO A 93 -1.68 -0.10 1.52
N SER A 94 -2.03 0.15 2.79
CA SER A 94 -1.88 1.48 3.39
C SER A 94 -0.41 1.92 3.41
N ALA A 95 0.52 1.00 3.70
CA ALA A 95 1.95 1.25 3.64
C ALA A 95 2.40 1.62 2.22
N ILE A 96 1.90 0.93 1.20
CA ILE A 96 2.22 1.22 -0.21
C ILE A 96 1.68 2.61 -0.60
N LEU A 97 0.43 2.91 -0.25
CA LEU A 97 -0.20 4.19 -0.56
C LEU A 97 0.43 5.36 0.21
N ALA A 98 0.97 5.16 1.40
CA ALA A 98 1.65 6.20 2.18
C ALA A 98 2.82 6.85 1.42
N LEU A 99 3.45 6.11 0.49
CA LEU A 99 4.51 6.62 -0.37
C LEU A 99 4.00 7.55 -1.49
N HIS A 100 2.71 7.51 -1.81
CA HIS A 100 2.15 8.28 -2.92
C HIS A 100 2.00 9.77 -2.56
N LYS A 101 2.50 10.69 -3.41
CA LYS A 101 2.47 12.15 -3.18
C LYS A 101 1.09 12.68 -2.81
N LEU A 102 0.04 12.13 -3.44
CA LEU A 102 -1.36 12.52 -3.27
C LEU A 102 -2.11 11.78 -2.16
N ALA A 103 -1.45 10.93 -1.38
CA ALA A 103 -2.11 10.25 -0.25
C ALA A 103 -2.43 11.25 0.85
N GLY A 104 -3.71 11.31 1.25
CA GLY A 104 -4.18 12.22 2.29
C GLY A 104 -3.55 11.96 3.66
N SER A 105 -3.29 10.68 3.99
CA SER A 105 -2.66 10.28 5.26
C SER A 105 -1.27 10.86 5.45
N THR A 106 -0.54 11.10 4.36
CA THR A 106 0.85 11.61 4.39
C THR A 106 0.98 13.02 3.81
N ALA A 107 -0.13 13.71 3.61
CA ALA A 107 -0.17 15.05 3.01
C ALA A 107 0.64 16.08 3.82
N VAL A 108 0.62 15.97 5.16
CA VAL A 108 1.39 16.84 6.06
C VAL A 108 2.85 16.42 6.24
N MET A 109 3.22 15.22 5.76
CA MET A 109 4.56 14.67 5.93
C MET A 109 5.49 15.05 4.79
N ARG A 110 6.71 15.47 5.14
CA ARG A 110 7.77 15.69 4.14
C ARG A 110 8.13 14.36 3.47
N LEU A 111 8.46 14.42 2.18
CA LEU A 111 8.84 13.24 1.38
C LEU A 111 9.91 12.34 2.04
N PRO A 112 10.96 12.86 2.70
CA PRO A 112 11.96 12.01 3.35
C PRO A 112 11.44 11.19 4.54
N HIS A 113 10.29 11.54 5.14
CA HIS A 113 9.73 10.82 6.28
C HIS A 113 8.73 9.73 5.89
N ARG A 114 8.22 9.74 4.66
CA ARG A 114 7.26 8.75 4.17
C ARG A 114 7.81 7.31 4.09
N PRO A 115 9.11 7.09 3.76
CA PRO A 115 9.70 5.75 3.84
C PRO A 115 9.65 5.13 5.24
N PHE A 116 9.70 5.95 6.31
CA PHE A 116 9.58 5.45 7.68
C PHE A 116 8.17 4.89 7.93
N GLU A 117 7.13 5.64 7.57
CA GLU A 117 5.74 5.18 7.72
C GLU A 117 5.47 3.93 6.88
N HIS A 118 5.99 3.88 5.65
CA HIS A 118 5.95 2.69 4.82
C HIS A 118 6.59 1.49 5.53
N ALA A 119 7.83 1.63 6.01
CA ALA A 119 8.52 0.55 6.69
C ALA A 119 7.80 0.11 7.97
N PHE A 120 7.30 1.07 8.75
CA PHE A 120 6.55 0.83 9.97
C PHE A 120 5.28 0.00 9.70
N LEU A 121 4.43 0.45 8.77
CA LEU A 121 3.19 -0.27 8.43
C LEU A 121 3.47 -1.63 7.78
N GLN A 122 4.54 -1.77 6.98
CA GLN A 122 4.94 -3.08 6.44
C GLN A 122 5.39 -4.06 7.51
N LEU A 123 6.07 -3.58 8.56
CA LEU A 123 6.44 -4.44 9.69
C LEU A 123 5.20 -5.00 10.39
N PHE A 124 4.19 -4.16 10.67
CA PHE A 124 2.90 -4.62 11.20
C PHE A 124 2.20 -5.60 10.26
N ALA A 125 2.23 -5.33 8.95
CA ALA A 125 1.65 -6.21 7.95
C ALA A 125 2.24 -7.62 8.00
N ILE A 126 3.57 -7.72 8.11
CA ILE A 126 4.28 -9.00 8.20
C ILE A 126 3.98 -9.68 9.53
N ILE A 127 4.07 -8.98 10.66
CA ILE A 127 3.81 -9.57 11.98
C ILE A 127 2.41 -10.19 12.00
N PHE A 128 1.39 -9.45 11.59
CA PHE A 128 0.01 -9.95 11.56
C PHE A 128 -0.20 -11.04 10.50
N GLY A 129 0.39 -10.93 9.31
CA GLY A 129 0.29 -11.94 8.26
C GLY A 129 0.95 -13.27 8.64
N VAL A 130 2.13 -13.21 9.28
CA VAL A 130 2.84 -14.40 9.79
C VAL A 130 2.05 -15.03 10.93
N MET A 131 1.62 -14.24 11.93
CA MET A 131 0.80 -14.76 13.04
C MET A 131 -0.49 -15.41 12.53
N SER A 132 -1.19 -14.77 11.58
CA SER A 132 -2.37 -15.32 10.91
C SER A 132 -2.09 -16.69 10.29
N THR A 133 -0.96 -16.84 9.59
CA THR A 133 -0.56 -18.10 8.94
C THR A 133 -0.20 -19.17 9.96
N LEU A 134 0.59 -18.83 10.99
CA LEU A 134 1.00 -19.76 12.05
C LEU A 134 -0.19 -20.31 12.82
N VAL A 135 -1.18 -19.46 13.12
CA VAL A 135 -2.42 -19.91 13.77
C VAL A 135 -3.11 -21.02 12.97
N THR A 136 -3.19 -20.89 11.64
CA THR A 136 -3.78 -21.94 10.80
C THR A 136 -2.93 -23.20 10.67
N ILE A 137 -1.61 -23.08 10.70
CA ILE A 137 -0.69 -24.23 10.57
C ILE A 137 -0.68 -25.06 11.85
N PHE A 138 -0.52 -24.40 13.02
CA PHE A 138 -0.34 -25.11 14.28
C PHE A 138 -1.65 -25.48 14.97
N PHE A 139 -2.68 -24.66 14.82
CA PHE A 139 -3.94 -24.82 15.55
C PHE A 139 -5.16 -24.98 14.65
N GLY A 140 -4.99 -24.76 13.34
CA GLY A 140 -6.04 -24.93 12.34
C GLY A 140 -5.97 -26.29 11.65
N LYS A 141 -7.03 -26.59 10.90
CA LYS A 141 -7.03 -27.70 9.93
C LYS A 141 -6.43 -27.17 8.62
N PHE A 142 -5.12 -26.96 8.57
CA PHE A 142 -4.43 -26.51 7.36
C PHE A 142 -4.71 -27.47 6.21
N LYS A 143 -5.22 -26.93 5.10
CA LYS A 143 -5.51 -27.69 3.88
C LYS A 143 -4.90 -26.96 2.70
N ILE A 144 -4.21 -27.70 1.84
CA ILE A 144 -3.65 -27.18 0.61
C ILE A 144 -4.80 -26.80 -0.33
N THR A 145 -4.99 -25.50 -0.50
CA THR A 145 -6.03 -24.85 -1.32
C THR A 145 -5.39 -23.66 -2.03
N ILE A 146 -6.07 -23.12 -3.05
CA ILE A 146 -5.61 -21.88 -3.71
C ILE A 146 -5.40 -20.76 -2.67
N HIS A 147 -6.33 -20.66 -1.71
CA HIS A 147 -6.26 -19.71 -0.60
C HIS A 147 -4.99 -19.89 0.25
N SER A 148 -4.69 -21.12 0.71
CA SER A 148 -3.51 -21.35 1.55
C SER A 148 -2.20 -21.18 0.77
N ILE A 149 -2.13 -21.61 -0.49
CA ILE A 149 -0.95 -21.46 -1.33
C ILE A 149 -0.68 -19.97 -1.59
N ALA A 150 -1.70 -19.21 -2.00
CA ALA A 150 -1.56 -17.78 -2.24
C ALA A 150 -1.18 -17.01 -0.97
N GLY A 151 -1.77 -17.36 0.19
CA GLY A 151 -1.45 -16.75 1.48
C GLY A 151 -0.01 -16.99 1.93
N VAL A 152 0.46 -18.23 1.86
CA VAL A 152 1.85 -18.58 2.21
C VAL A 152 2.83 -17.91 1.25
N ALA A 153 2.58 -17.98 -0.06
CA ALA A 153 3.43 -17.34 -1.06
C ALA A 153 3.50 -15.81 -0.87
N ALA A 154 2.36 -15.17 -0.59
CA ALA A 154 2.31 -13.73 -0.28
C ALA A 154 3.17 -13.39 0.95
N GLY A 155 3.08 -14.19 2.02
CA GLY A 155 3.87 -14.00 3.24
C GLY A 155 5.37 -14.17 3.03
N VAL A 156 5.79 -15.22 2.31
CA VAL A 156 7.21 -15.44 1.96
C VAL A 156 7.75 -14.27 1.15
N LEU A 157 7.02 -13.83 0.12
CA LEU A 157 7.42 -12.68 -0.69
C LEU A 157 7.44 -11.37 0.11
N ALA A 158 6.53 -11.17 1.07
CA ALA A 158 6.53 -10.00 1.95
C ALA A 158 7.80 -9.94 2.83
N ILE A 159 8.21 -11.09 3.38
CA ILE A 159 9.43 -11.20 4.18
C ILE A 159 10.66 -10.90 3.32
N LEU A 160 10.77 -11.53 2.14
CA LEU A 160 11.84 -11.25 1.17
C LEU A 160 11.85 -9.78 0.76
N ASN A 161 10.68 -9.18 0.59
CA ASN A 161 10.55 -7.79 0.20
C ASN A 161 11.13 -6.84 1.26
N VAL A 162 10.93 -7.12 2.56
CA VAL A 162 11.55 -6.34 3.63
C VAL A 162 13.05 -6.50 3.66
N ILE A 163 13.58 -7.70 3.43
CA ILE A 163 15.04 -7.91 3.32
C ILE A 163 15.63 -7.07 2.18
N PHE A 164 14.98 -7.01 1.02
CA PHE A 164 15.43 -6.12 -0.05
C PHE A 164 15.30 -4.64 0.33
N GLY A 165 14.22 -4.27 1.03
CA GLY A 165 13.97 -2.91 1.52
C GLY A 165 15.08 -2.40 2.45
N THR A 166 15.53 -3.23 3.40
CA THR A 166 16.60 -2.86 4.35
C THR A 166 17.97 -2.73 3.68
N VAL A 167 18.22 -3.47 2.59
CA VAL A 167 19.45 -3.32 1.79
C VAL A 167 19.47 -1.99 1.02
N ILE A 168 18.31 -1.50 0.58
CA ILE A 168 18.18 -0.27 -0.23
C ILE A 168 18.21 0.99 0.64
N TYR A 169 17.50 0.99 1.78
CA TYR A 169 17.30 2.17 2.62
C TYR A 169 18.12 2.07 3.91
N ASP A 170 18.92 3.11 4.18
CA ASP A 170 19.59 3.24 5.48
C ASP A 170 18.57 3.65 6.57
N TYR A 171 18.90 3.45 7.85
CA TYR A 171 18.08 3.77 9.02
C TYR A 171 17.58 5.23 9.03
N LYS A 172 18.31 6.14 8.36
CA LYS A 172 17.93 7.55 8.19
C LYS A 172 16.89 7.81 7.09
N GLY A 173 16.43 6.78 6.37
CA GLY A 173 15.48 6.92 5.25
C GLY A 173 16.06 7.64 4.02
N THR A 174 17.34 8.02 4.06
CA THR A 174 18.04 8.71 2.98
C THR A 174 18.65 7.73 2.00
N ARG A 175 18.33 7.91 0.71
CA ARG A 175 19.04 7.26 -0.39
C ARG A 175 20.44 7.89 -0.44
N ILE A 176 21.44 7.20 0.11
CA ILE A 176 22.83 7.68 0.07
C ILE A 176 23.31 7.50 -1.37
N ASP A 177 23.37 8.61 -2.10
CA ASP A 177 23.73 8.66 -3.52
C ASP A 177 25.26 8.69 -3.69
N ILE A 178 25.93 7.65 -3.18
CA ILE A 178 27.31 7.37 -3.59
C ILE A 178 27.18 6.59 -4.90
N LYS A 179 27.72 7.14 -6.01
CA LYS A 179 27.57 6.60 -7.38
C LYS A 179 27.79 5.08 -7.50
N GLU A 180 28.72 4.51 -6.72
CA GLU A 180 28.97 3.07 -6.69
C GLU A 180 27.90 2.28 -5.93
N LEU A 181 27.45 2.80 -4.78
CA LEU A 181 26.35 2.24 -3.99
C LEU A 181 25.03 2.28 -4.77
N GLY A 182 24.83 3.31 -5.60
CA GLY A 182 23.68 3.45 -6.49
C GLY A 182 23.56 2.30 -7.48
N ARG A 183 24.67 1.90 -8.13
CA ARG A 183 24.71 0.78 -9.08
C ARG A 183 24.44 -0.56 -8.39
N PHE A 184 24.98 -0.78 -7.20
CA PHE A 184 24.73 -2.00 -6.43
C PHE A 184 23.28 -2.09 -5.94
N ARG A 185 22.66 -0.98 -5.51
CA ARG A 185 21.30 -0.96 -4.95
C ARG A 185 20.19 -0.98 -6.00
N GLU A 186 20.47 -0.61 -7.25
CA GLU A 186 19.48 -0.60 -8.33
C GLU A 186 18.77 -1.96 -8.56
N PRO A 187 19.48 -3.11 -8.69
CA PRO A 187 18.81 -4.40 -8.83
C PRO A 187 17.94 -4.75 -7.62
N PHE A 188 18.43 -4.50 -6.39
CA PHE A 188 17.64 -4.72 -5.17
C PHE A 188 16.37 -3.86 -5.16
N HIS A 189 16.45 -2.61 -5.62
CA HIS A 189 15.30 -1.72 -5.73
C HIS A 189 14.24 -2.24 -6.71
N LYS A 190 14.68 -2.77 -7.87
CA LYS A 190 13.78 -3.41 -8.83
C LYS A 190 13.15 -4.68 -8.23
N MET A 191 13.95 -5.50 -7.54
CA MET A 191 13.47 -6.71 -6.87
C MET A 191 12.50 -6.42 -5.74
N HIS A 192 12.75 -5.39 -4.92
CA HIS A 192 11.83 -4.94 -3.87
C HIS A 192 10.49 -4.51 -4.48
N LYS A 193 10.50 -3.66 -5.51
CA LYS A 193 9.25 -3.27 -6.18
C LYS A 193 8.50 -4.47 -6.75
N PHE A 194 9.20 -5.38 -7.44
CA PHE A 194 8.58 -6.55 -8.05
C PHE A 194 8.02 -7.53 -7.00
N ALA A 195 8.81 -7.88 -5.98
CA ALA A 195 8.41 -8.77 -4.90
C ALA A 195 7.25 -8.18 -4.09
N GLY A 196 7.26 -6.88 -3.81
CA GLY A 196 6.16 -6.19 -3.15
C GLY A 196 4.85 -6.22 -3.95
N MET A 197 4.91 -5.93 -5.25
CA MET A 197 3.73 -6.02 -6.13
C MET A 197 3.18 -7.44 -6.21
N LEU A 198 4.05 -8.45 -6.34
CA LEU A 198 3.64 -9.85 -6.41
C LEU A 198 3.06 -10.34 -5.08
N SER A 199 3.68 -9.98 -3.95
CA SER A 199 3.19 -10.28 -2.60
C SER A 199 1.78 -9.73 -2.39
N PHE A 200 1.55 -8.46 -2.73
CA PHE A 200 0.24 -7.83 -2.56
C PHE A 200 -0.82 -8.39 -3.53
N THR A 201 -0.43 -8.76 -4.74
CA THR A 201 -1.33 -9.44 -5.70
C THR A 201 -1.76 -10.80 -5.16
N LEU A 202 -0.81 -11.61 -4.68
CA LEU A 202 -1.10 -12.93 -4.11
C LEU A 202 -1.90 -12.84 -2.81
N SER A 203 -1.64 -11.83 -1.98
CA SER A 203 -2.45 -11.59 -0.78
C SER A 203 -3.89 -11.25 -1.13
N SER A 204 -4.11 -10.45 -2.19
CA SER A 204 -5.44 -10.14 -2.73
C SER A 204 -6.16 -11.40 -3.24
N VAL A 205 -5.46 -12.27 -3.97
CA VAL A 205 -5.99 -13.57 -4.43
C VAL A 205 -6.34 -14.48 -3.25
N CYS A 206 -5.48 -14.53 -2.22
CA CYS A 206 -5.75 -15.23 -0.98
C CYS A 206 -7.03 -14.70 -0.31
N PHE A 207 -7.17 -13.38 -0.19
CA PHE A 207 -8.35 -12.76 0.39
C PHE A 207 -9.64 -13.09 -0.39
N MET A 208 -9.64 -12.88 -1.70
CA MET A 208 -10.80 -13.17 -2.56
C MET A 208 -11.21 -14.65 -2.53
N SER A 209 -10.23 -15.56 -2.57
CA SER A 209 -10.50 -17.00 -2.43
C SER A 209 -10.99 -17.40 -1.02
N GLY A 210 -10.71 -16.57 0.00
CA GLY A 210 -11.32 -16.69 1.33
C GLY A 210 -12.79 -16.29 1.34
N LEU A 211 -13.16 -15.24 0.61
CA LEU A 211 -14.53 -14.73 0.50
C LEU A 211 -15.49 -15.71 -0.20
N VAL A 212 -14.99 -16.55 -1.11
CA VAL A 212 -15.83 -17.57 -1.78
C VAL A 212 -16.05 -18.82 -0.94
N LYS A 213 -15.47 -18.92 0.26
CA LYS A 213 -15.71 -20.06 1.15
C LYS A 213 -17.19 -20.08 1.58
N GLN A 214 -17.78 -21.28 1.54
CA GLN A 214 -19.18 -21.50 1.89
C GLN A 214 -19.56 -20.99 3.28
N SER A 215 -18.63 -20.99 4.24
CA SER A 215 -18.88 -20.45 5.58
C SER A 215 -19.15 -18.95 5.57
N PHE A 216 -18.40 -18.18 4.77
CA PHE A 216 -18.62 -16.74 4.63
C PHE A 216 -19.88 -16.45 3.82
N VAL A 217 -20.07 -17.15 2.69
CA VAL A 217 -21.25 -16.99 1.81
C VAL A 217 -22.56 -17.26 2.57
N LYS A 218 -22.58 -18.27 3.44
CA LYS A 218 -23.76 -18.58 4.27
C LYS A 218 -23.98 -17.60 5.42
N TRP A 219 -22.92 -16.97 5.91
CA TRP A 219 -23.01 -15.98 6.98
C TRP A 219 -23.52 -14.63 6.46
N ALA A 220 -23.16 -14.26 5.24
CA ALA A 220 -23.54 -12.98 4.66
C ALA A 220 -25.08 -12.83 4.61
N PRO A 221 -25.65 -11.72 5.13
CA PRO A 221 -27.10 -11.52 5.14
C PRO A 221 -27.68 -11.34 3.72
N VAL A 222 -26.84 -10.96 2.77
CA VAL A 222 -27.20 -10.66 1.38
C VAL A 222 -26.20 -11.38 0.48
N LYS A 223 -26.68 -12.07 -0.57
CA LYS A 223 -25.86 -12.96 -1.42
C LYS A 223 -24.80 -12.20 -2.22
N GLU A 224 -25.00 -10.91 -2.41
CA GLU A 224 -24.16 -10.00 -3.17
C GLU A 224 -22.92 -9.55 -2.39
N ILE A 225 -22.92 -9.63 -1.05
CA ILE A 225 -21.83 -9.13 -0.20
C ILE A 225 -20.46 -9.73 -0.57
N PRO A 226 -20.29 -11.06 -0.74
CA PRO A 226 -19.01 -11.62 -1.16
C PRO A 226 -18.53 -11.07 -2.51
N TYR A 227 -19.44 -10.88 -3.46
CA TYR A 227 -19.10 -10.37 -4.79
C TYR A 227 -18.73 -8.88 -4.75
N ILE A 228 -19.45 -8.07 -3.97
CA ILE A 228 -19.11 -6.66 -3.74
C ILE A 228 -17.74 -6.54 -3.07
N SER A 229 -17.46 -7.38 -2.07
CA SER A 229 -16.15 -7.38 -1.40
C SER A 229 -15.02 -7.82 -2.33
N ILE A 230 -15.24 -8.79 -3.21
CA ILE A 230 -14.28 -9.17 -4.26
C ILE A 230 -14.05 -7.99 -5.21
N LEU A 231 -15.13 -7.33 -5.66
CA LEU A 231 -15.04 -6.18 -6.55
C LEU A 231 -14.22 -5.04 -5.92
N PHE A 232 -14.50 -4.73 -4.65
CA PHE A 232 -13.73 -3.75 -3.87
C PHE A 232 -12.25 -4.14 -3.79
N CYS A 233 -11.95 -5.42 -3.51
CA CYS A 233 -10.59 -5.95 -3.49
C CYS A 233 -9.87 -5.72 -4.82
N VAL A 234 -10.49 -6.12 -5.93
CA VAL A 234 -9.92 -5.91 -7.27
C VAL A 234 -9.65 -4.44 -7.52
N PHE A 235 -10.61 -3.55 -7.24
CA PHE A 235 -10.46 -2.12 -7.50
C PHE A 235 -9.35 -1.47 -6.67
N TYR A 236 -9.33 -1.65 -5.34
CA TYR A 236 -8.26 -1.05 -4.55
C TYR A 236 -6.91 -1.67 -4.88
N THR A 237 -6.85 -2.96 -5.23
CA THR A 237 -5.58 -3.60 -5.60
C THR A 237 -5.02 -2.98 -6.87
N LEU A 238 -5.85 -2.72 -7.89
CA LEU A 238 -5.43 -2.01 -9.10
C LEU A 238 -4.93 -0.60 -8.79
N ILE A 239 -5.63 0.15 -7.92
CA ILE A 239 -5.24 1.52 -7.54
C ILE A 239 -3.90 1.52 -6.79
N VAL A 240 -3.71 0.62 -5.83
CA VAL A 240 -2.47 0.48 -5.04
C VAL A 240 -1.28 0.10 -5.93
N LEU A 241 -1.48 -0.77 -6.92
CA LEU A 241 -0.44 -1.17 -7.86
C LEU A 241 -0.16 -0.11 -8.94
N TYR A 242 -1.12 0.78 -9.21
CA TYR A 242 -0.97 1.82 -10.23
C TYR A 242 -0.02 2.92 -9.76
N LYS A 243 1.26 2.81 -10.16
CA LYS A 243 2.33 3.83 -10.00
C LYS A 243 2.43 4.43 -8.58
N PRO A 244 2.83 3.65 -7.56
CA PRO A 244 3.05 4.18 -6.22
C PRO A 244 4.14 5.28 -6.16
N LEU A 245 5.10 5.27 -7.09
CA LEU A 245 6.21 6.22 -7.18
C LEU A 245 6.53 6.53 -8.66
N LYS A 246 5.84 7.48 -9.28
CA LYS A 246 6.39 8.18 -10.45
C LYS A 246 6.71 9.60 -10.00
N GLU A 247 8.01 9.91 -9.94
CA GLU A 247 8.53 11.27 -9.95
C GLU A 247 8.03 11.90 -11.25
N HIS A 248 6.91 12.63 -11.15
CA HIS A 248 6.71 13.84 -11.92
C HIS A 248 7.36 14.96 -11.12
#